data_AF-K9J238-F1
#
_entry.id   AF-K9J238-F1
#
_cell.length_a   1.000
_cell.length_b   1.000
_cell.length_c   1.000
_cell.angle_alpha   90.00
_cell.angle_beta   90.00
_cell.angle_gamma   90.00
#
_symmetry.space_group_name_H-M   'P 1'
#
loop_
_entity.id
_entity.type
_entity.pdbx_description
1 polymer ?
#
loop_
_entity_poly.entity_id
_entity_poly.type
_entity_poly.pdbx_seq_one_letter_code
_entity_poly.pdbx_strand_id
1 'polypeptide(L)'
;FRPRCRSGGSAVAPPAMERPAHSQLGLRLLLLLLSLVPGRQKESGSTWKVFIDQINRSLENYEPCSSQNCSCYHGVIEEDLTPFRGGISRKVMVEVVRRKLGTHYQIIKHRLYRENDCMFPSRCSGVEHFILEVIGRLPDMEMVINVRDYPQVPKWMEPAIPVFSFSKTSEYHDIMYPAWTFWEGGPAVWPIYPTGLGRWDLFREELVRSAVQWPWKKKNSTAYFRGSRTSPERDPLILLSRKNPKLVDAEYTKNQAWKSMKDNHRKPAEKNLKHANHSHSKNIATWVEFQSRVPVSYVMNVESVA
;
A
#
# COMPACT_ATOMS: atom_id res chain seq x y z
N PHE A 1 -6.10 -47.77 37.32
CA PHE A 1 -7.27 -48.35 36.64
C PHE A 1 -6.91 -48.66 35.17
N ARG A 2 -6.65 -49.94 34.86
CA ARG A 2 -6.73 -50.55 33.51
C ARG A 2 -8.22 -50.88 33.20
N PRO A 3 -8.64 -51.36 31.99
CA PRO A 3 -7.90 -51.90 30.83
C PRO A 3 -8.33 -51.29 29.45
N ARG A 4 -7.56 -51.37 28.34
CA ARG A 4 -7.26 -52.49 27.40
C ARG A 4 -8.52 -53.02 26.67
N CYS A 5 -8.59 -53.12 25.34
CA CYS A 5 -7.89 -54.14 24.54
C CYS A 5 -7.76 -53.85 23.03
N ARG A 6 -6.75 -54.50 22.43
CA ARG A 6 -6.36 -54.61 21.01
C ARG A 6 -7.07 -55.79 20.31
N SER A 7 -7.17 -55.73 18.98
CA SER A 7 -6.72 -56.73 17.97
C SER A 7 -7.12 -56.20 16.58
N GLY A 8 -6.39 -56.28 15.46
CA GLY A 8 -5.36 -57.21 15.00
C GLY A 8 -5.97 -58.18 13.98
N GLY A 9 -5.59 -58.09 12.69
CA GLY A 9 -5.93 -59.14 11.70
C GLY A 9 -5.92 -58.68 10.24
N SER A 10 -5.05 -59.29 9.44
CA SER A 10 -4.82 -59.09 8.01
C SER A 10 -5.52 -60.18 7.18
N ALA A 11 -5.52 -59.98 5.85
CA ALA A 11 -5.47 -61.00 4.78
C ALA A 11 -6.75 -61.38 3.99
N VAL A 12 -6.67 -61.10 2.67
CA VAL A 12 -6.83 -62.04 1.53
C VAL A 12 -8.25 -62.33 0.95
N ALA A 13 -8.43 -62.03 -0.35
CA ALA A 13 -9.44 -62.55 -1.31
C ALA A 13 -8.98 -63.91 -1.89
N PRO A 14 -9.72 -64.75 -2.69
CA PRO A 14 -10.88 -64.54 -3.61
C PRO A 14 -11.86 -65.78 -3.55
N PRO A 15 -12.61 -66.31 -4.57
CA PRO A 15 -12.86 -65.96 -5.99
C PRO A 15 -14.34 -66.00 -6.46
N ALA A 16 -14.50 -65.94 -7.78
CA ALA A 16 -15.67 -65.65 -8.61
C ALA A 16 -16.56 -66.85 -9.01
N MET A 17 -17.72 -66.52 -9.63
CA MET A 17 -18.66 -67.25 -10.52
C MET A 17 -20.09 -67.07 -9.99
N GLU A 18 -21.14 -66.71 -10.76
CA GLU A 18 -21.53 -67.11 -12.11
C GLU A 18 -22.55 -66.10 -12.70
N ARG A 19 -22.65 -66.02 -14.03
CA ARG A 19 -23.76 -65.40 -14.77
C ARG A 19 -24.77 -66.49 -15.18
N PRO A 20 -26.06 -66.13 -15.33
CA PRO A 20 -26.71 -66.26 -16.64
C PRO A 20 -27.57 -65.00 -16.95
N ALA A 21 -27.39 -64.32 -18.08
CA ALA A 21 -27.85 -64.61 -19.44
C ALA A 21 -29.26 -64.05 -19.75
N HIS A 22 -29.27 -63.15 -20.75
CA HIS A 22 -30.36 -62.69 -21.62
C HIS A 22 -31.42 -61.70 -21.11
N SER A 23 -31.31 -60.45 -21.61
CA SER A 23 -32.42 -59.76 -22.31
C SER A 23 -31.89 -58.53 -23.06
N GLN A 24 -31.84 -58.65 -24.39
CA GLN A 24 -31.29 -57.70 -25.36
C GLN A 24 -32.32 -56.64 -25.81
N LEU A 25 -33.08 -56.03 -24.88
CA LEU A 25 -34.10 -55.04 -25.24
C LEU A 25 -34.16 -53.77 -24.37
N GLY A 26 -33.22 -53.58 -23.44
CA GLY A 26 -33.19 -52.38 -22.56
C GLY A 26 -32.22 -51.27 -22.99
N LEU A 27 -31.35 -51.50 -23.98
CA LEU A 27 -30.18 -50.63 -24.20
C LEU A 27 -30.32 -49.63 -25.36
N ARG A 28 -31.42 -49.64 -26.12
CA ARG A 28 -31.64 -48.69 -27.23
C ARG A 28 -32.56 -47.51 -26.92
N LEU A 29 -33.26 -47.52 -25.79
CA LEU A 29 -34.12 -46.39 -25.39
C LEU A 29 -33.47 -45.44 -24.38
N LEU A 30 -32.42 -45.87 -23.68
CA LEU A 30 -31.68 -45.00 -22.75
C LEU A 30 -30.62 -44.11 -23.44
N LEU A 31 -30.24 -44.46 -24.69
CA LEU A 31 -29.28 -43.69 -25.49
C LEU A 31 -29.94 -42.55 -26.31
N LEU A 32 -31.28 -42.50 -26.38
CA LEU A 32 -32.01 -41.47 -27.12
C LEU A 32 -32.57 -40.34 -26.23
N LEU A 33 -32.42 -40.43 -24.91
CA LEU A 33 -32.75 -39.35 -23.97
C LEU A 33 -31.52 -38.61 -23.42
N LEU A 34 -30.30 -38.98 -23.85
CA LEU A 34 -29.06 -38.26 -23.50
C LEU A 34 -28.58 -37.28 -24.58
N SER A 35 -29.32 -37.11 -25.67
CA SER A 35 -28.95 -36.24 -26.81
C SER A 35 -29.63 -34.85 -26.80
N LEU A 36 -30.26 -34.44 -25.70
CA LEU A 36 -30.81 -33.09 -25.52
C LEU A 36 -30.20 -32.34 -24.34
N VAL A 37 -28.91 -32.56 -24.05
CA VAL A 37 -28.12 -31.49 -23.45
C VAL A 37 -27.57 -30.71 -24.63
N PRO A 38 -27.99 -29.45 -24.87
CA PRO A 38 -27.26 -28.57 -25.77
C PRO A 38 -25.83 -28.66 -25.28
N GLY A 39 -24.92 -29.16 -26.12
CA GLY A 39 -23.51 -29.21 -25.80
C GLY A 39 -23.19 -27.87 -25.19
N ARG A 40 -22.83 -27.88 -23.90
CA ARG A 40 -22.49 -26.67 -23.16
C ARG A 40 -21.27 -26.18 -23.91
N GLN A 41 -21.48 -25.36 -24.93
CA GLN A 41 -20.44 -24.56 -25.51
C GLN A 41 -19.89 -23.88 -24.27
N LYS A 42 -18.67 -24.27 -23.92
CA LYS A 42 -17.90 -23.54 -22.96
C LYS A 42 -17.66 -22.24 -23.70
N GLU A 43 -18.64 -21.32 -23.61
CA GLU A 43 -18.42 -19.93 -23.92
C GLU A 43 -17.12 -19.65 -23.19
N SER A 44 -16.07 -19.43 -23.96
CA SER A 44 -14.84 -18.90 -23.41
C SER A 44 -15.24 -17.50 -22.95
N GLY A 45 -15.83 -17.40 -21.76
CA GLY A 45 -16.07 -16.14 -21.10
C GLY A 45 -14.76 -15.38 -21.23
N SER A 46 -14.83 -14.20 -21.85
CA SER A 46 -13.63 -13.54 -22.35
C SER A 46 -12.59 -13.51 -21.23
N THR A 47 -11.32 -13.79 -21.54
CA THR A 47 -10.22 -13.85 -20.55
C THR A 47 -10.16 -12.60 -19.65
N TRP A 48 -10.81 -11.51 -20.08
CA TRP A 48 -10.86 -10.21 -19.42
C TRP A 48 -12.17 -9.92 -18.68
N LYS A 49 -13.22 -10.75 -18.80
CA LYS A 49 -14.56 -10.48 -18.25
C LYS A 49 -14.53 -10.15 -16.75
N VAL A 50 -13.77 -10.93 -15.97
CA VAL A 50 -13.64 -10.72 -14.53
C VAL A 50 -13.11 -9.32 -14.22
N PHE A 51 -12.09 -8.86 -14.95
CA PHE A 51 -11.49 -7.53 -14.74
C PHE A 51 -12.41 -6.41 -15.23
N ILE A 52 -13.07 -6.58 -16.37
CA ILE A 52 -14.02 -5.58 -16.89
C ILE A 52 -15.21 -5.42 -15.94
N ASP A 53 -15.80 -6.52 -15.47
CA ASP A 53 -16.91 -6.50 -14.51
C ASP A 53 -16.46 -5.90 -13.16
N GLN A 54 -15.19 -6.08 -12.77
CA GLN A 54 -14.65 -5.44 -11.58
C GLN A 54 -14.48 -3.93 -11.78
N ILE A 55 -13.91 -3.49 -12.91
CA ILE A 55 -13.75 -2.06 -13.24
C ILE A 55 -15.12 -1.36 -13.27
N ASN A 56 -16.10 -1.96 -13.95
CA ASN A 56 -17.44 -1.38 -14.06
C ASN A 56 -18.09 -1.22 -12.69
N ARG A 57 -18.06 -2.26 -11.84
CA ARG A 57 -18.57 -2.17 -10.46
C ARG A 57 -17.83 -1.14 -9.63
N SER A 58 -16.51 -1.01 -9.81
CA SER A 58 -15.73 0.02 -9.11
C SER A 58 -16.12 1.43 -9.57
N LEU A 59 -16.38 1.64 -10.86
CA LEU A 59 -16.83 2.93 -11.40
C LEU A 59 -18.26 3.26 -10.97
N GLU A 60 -19.16 2.27 -10.93
CA GLU A 60 -20.54 2.42 -10.44
C GLU A 60 -20.58 2.84 -8.96
N ASN A 61 -19.65 2.31 -8.16
CA ASN A 61 -19.55 2.64 -6.73
C ASN A 61 -18.64 3.86 -6.45
N TYR A 62 -17.98 4.41 -7.46
CA TYR A 62 -17.05 5.52 -7.27
C TYR A 62 -17.80 6.85 -7.19
N GLU A 63 -17.72 7.50 -6.04
CA GLU A 63 -18.23 8.86 -5.85
C GLU A 63 -17.09 9.87 -6.02
N PRO A 64 -17.08 10.70 -7.09
CA PRO A 64 -16.02 11.67 -7.30
C PRO A 64 -16.08 12.79 -6.25
N CYS A 65 -14.92 13.20 -5.75
CA CYS A 65 -14.84 14.43 -4.95
C CYS A 65 -14.70 15.65 -5.85
N SER A 66 -15.69 16.55 -5.82
CA SER A 66 -15.71 17.81 -6.59
C SER A 66 -15.30 19.04 -5.77
N SER A 67 -14.87 18.83 -4.52
CA SER A 67 -14.48 19.93 -3.63
C SER A 67 -13.20 20.61 -4.10
N GLN A 68 -13.16 21.93 -3.94
CA GLN A 68 -11.97 22.75 -4.21
C GLN A 68 -11.04 22.88 -2.98
N ASN A 69 -11.41 22.26 -1.86
CA ASN A 69 -10.63 22.25 -0.62
C ASN A 69 -10.32 20.81 -0.17
N CYS A 70 -9.78 20.65 1.04
CA CYS A 70 -9.37 19.34 1.55
C CYS A 70 -10.51 18.45 2.08
N SER A 71 -11.79 18.82 1.89
CA SER A 71 -12.94 18.06 2.43
C SER A 71 -13.05 16.64 1.88
N CYS A 72 -12.44 16.35 0.73
CA CYS A 72 -12.31 15.00 0.20
C CYS A 72 -11.67 14.01 1.20
N TYR A 73 -10.89 14.51 2.15
CA TYR A 73 -10.15 13.71 3.12
C TYR A 73 -10.76 13.75 4.53
N HIS A 74 -11.91 14.40 4.73
CA HIS A 74 -12.52 14.57 6.06
C HIS A 74 -12.85 13.24 6.73
N GLY A 75 -13.29 12.23 5.96
CA GLY A 75 -13.56 10.89 6.50
C GLY A 75 -12.35 10.23 7.16
N VAL A 76 -11.13 10.54 6.70
CA VAL A 76 -9.89 10.04 7.32
C VAL A 76 -9.68 10.69 8.69
N ILE A 77 -9.92 12.00 8.80
CA ILE A 77 -9.82 12.72 10.07
C ILE A 77 -10.85 12.17 11.06
N GLU A 78 -12.09 11.94 10.61
CA GLU A 78 -13.14 11.39 11.46
C GLU A 78 -12.80 9.98 11.96
N GLU A 79 -12.34 9.09 11.08
CA GLU A 79 -11.94 7.73 11.45
C GLU A 79 -10.78 7.74 12.45
N ASP A 80 -9.76 8.55 12.21
CA ASP A 80 -8.55 8.62 13.04
C ASP A 80 -8.80 9.23 14.42
N LEU A 81 -9.74 10.18 14.53
CA LEU A 81 -10.10 10.82 15.80
C LEU A 81 -11.18 10.05 16.58
N THR A 82 -11.83 9.06 15.97
CA THR A 82 -12.91 8.27 16.62
C THR A 82 -12.49 7.64 17.96
N PRO A 83 -11.30 7.03 18.11
CA PRO A 83 -10.85 6.46 19.39
C PRO A 83 -10.74 7.49 20.53
N PHE A 84 -10.64 8.79 20.21
CA PHE A 84 -10.39 9.86 21.17
C PHE A 84 -11.63 10.73 21.44
N ARG A 85 -12.82 10.35 20.94
CA ARG A 85 -14.09 11.06 21.17
C ARG A 85 -14.46 11.22 22.65
N GLY A 86 -13.99 10.30 23.50
CA GLY A 86 -14.14 10.37 24.96
C GLY A 86 -13.29 11.46 25.64
N GLY A 87 -12.45 12.17 24.89
CA GLY A 87 -11.57 13.22 25.37
C GLY A 87 -10.16 12.71 25.67
N ILE A 88 -9.18 13.61 25.52
CA ILE A 88 -7.77 13.37 25.83
C ILE A 88 -7.45 14.11 27.13
N SER A 89 -7.21 13.36 28.21
CA SER A 89 -6.90 13.97 29.51
C SER A 89 -5.44 14.42 29.60
N ARG A 90 -5.15 15.38 30.49
CA ARG A 90 -3.77 15.79 30.83
C ARG A 90 -2.88 14.59 31.21
N LYS A 91 -3.40 13.63 31.98
CA LYS A 91 -2.65 12.44 32.39
C LYS A 91 -2.24 11.58 31.19
N VAL A 92 -3.15 11.41 30.23
CA VAL A 92 -2.85 10.72 28.98
C VAL A 92 -1.73 11.43 28.24
N MET A 93 -1.81 12.77 28.09
CA MET A 93 -0.80 13.50 27.34
C MET A 93 0.59 13.42 27.98
N VAL A 94 0.68 13.57 29.30
CA VAL A 94 1.94 13.38 30.05
C VAL A 94 2.53 12.00 29.80
N GLU A 95 1.70 10.95 29.77
CA GLU A 95 2.18 9.58 29.52
C GLU A 95 2.72 9.38 28.09
N VAL A 96 2.05 9.93 27.07
CA VAL A 96 2.55 9.84 25.68
C VAL A 96 3.91 10.52 25.54
N VAL A 97 4.06 11.72 26.11
CA VAL A 97 5.32 12.47 26.11
C VAL A 97 6.42 11.68 26.84
N ARG A 98 6.11 11.15 28.03
CA ARG A 98 7.05 10.34 28.83
C ARG A 98 7.56 9.11 28.05
N ARG A 99 6.71 8.50 27.24
CA ARG A 99 7.06 7.32 26.41
C ARG A 99 7.91 7.64 25.19
N LYS A 100 8.12 8.92 24.85
CA LYS A 100 8.93 9.38 23.70
C LYS A 100 8.53 8.74 22.36
N LEU A 101 7.22 8.60 22.13
CA LEU A 101 6.68 8.02 20.91
C LEU A 101 6.75 8.95 19.69
N GLY A 102 7.03 10.23 19.91
CA GLY A 102 7.23 11.22 18.87
C GLY A 102 7.80 12.50 19.47
N THR A 103 7.79 13.58 18.70
CA THR A 103 8.23 14.90 19.14
C THR A 103 7.04 15.67 19.71
N HIS A 104 7.17 16.19 20.93
CA HIS A 104 6.13 16.98 21.61
C HIS A 104 6.09 18.42 21.10
N TYR A 105 4.90 18.86 20.71
CA TYR A 105 4.59 20.23 20.28
C TYR A 105 3.46 20.81 21.12
N GLN A 106 3.50 22.12 21.32
CA GLN A 106 2.43 22.90 21.95
C GLN A 106 2.14 24.14 21.12
N ILE A 107 0.86 24.47 20.97
CA ILE A 107 0.39 25.73 20.40
C ILE A 107 -0.28 26.50 21.53
N ILE A 108 0.27 27.68 21.84
CA ILE A 108 -0.25 28.55 22.91
C ILE A 108 -0.26 29.98 22.37
N LYS A 109 -1.44 30.60 22.32
CA LYS A 109 -1.66 31.95 21.80
C LYS A 109 -1.06 32.13 20.39
N HIS A 110 -1.39 31.19 19.50
CA HIS A 110 -0.91 31.14 18.12
C HIS A 110 0.62 31.11 17.96
N ARG A 111 1.35 30.59 18.95
CA ARG A 111 2.80 30.37 18.90
C ARG A 111 3.11 28.90 19.05
N LEU A 112 4.01 28.40 18.21
CA LEU A 112 4.46 27.01 18.24
C LEU A 112 5.65 26.88 19.19
N TYR A 113 5.57 25.92 20.08
CA TYR A 113 6.63 25.47 20.96
C TYR A 113 6.87 23.99 20.70
N ARG A 114 8.11 23.55 20.86
CA ARG A 114 8.53 22.16 20.67
C ARG A 114 9.55 21.81 21.72
N GLU A 115 9.62 20.54 22.10
CA GLU A 115 10.79 20.05 22.81
C GLU A 115 12.09 20.22 21.99
N ASN A 116 13.22 20.26 22.68
CA ASN A 116 14.52 20.46 22.03
C ASN A 116 14.84 19.31 21.06
N ASP A 117 14.61 18.07 21.50
CA ASP A 117 15.01 16.87 20.78
C ASP A 117 14.11 16.62 19.55
N CYS A 118 14.71 16.60 18.36
CA CYS A 118 14.10 16.03 17.16
C CYS A 118 15.13 15.15 16.45
N MET A 119 14.86 13.84 16.41
CA MET A 119 15.77 12.85 15.80
C MET A 119 15.99 13.07 14.30
N PHE A 120 15.02 13.65 13.61
CA PHE A 120 15.09 13.95 12.18
C PHE A 120 14.77 15.44 11.93
N PRO A 121 15.75 16.36 12.11
CA PRO A 121 15.50 17.79 12.11
C PRO A 121 14.75 18.30 10.87
N SER A 122 15.15 17.91 9.66
CA SER A 122 14.46 18.31 8.43
C SER A 122 13.02 17.80 8.35
N ARG A 123 12.70 16.66 8.98
CA ARG A 123 11.32 16.17 9.05
C ARG A 123 10.48 17.04 9.98
N CYS A 124 11.03 17.43 11.14
CA CYS A 124 10.37 18.39 12.02
C CYS A 124 10.16 19.74 11.32
N SER A 125 11.17 20.26 10.61
CA SER A 125 11.04 21.51 9.84
C SER A 125 9.95 21.42 8.75
N GLY A 126 9.85 20.30 8.04
CA GLY A 126 8.76 20.07 7.08
C GLY A 126 7.37 20.03 7.71
N VAL A 127 7.22 19.51 8.93
CA VAL A 127 5.96 19.57 9.70
C VAL A 127 5.68 21.00 10.17
N GLU A 128 6.68 21.66 10.75
CA GLU A 128 6.60 23.01 11.28
C GLU A 128 6.20 24.02 10.20
N HIS A 129 6.70 23.86 8.96
CA HIS A 129 6.30 24.67 7.81
C HIS A 129 4.78 24.79 7.67
N PHE A 130 4.08 23.65 7.64
CA PHE A 130 2.62 23.63 7.48
C PHE A 130 1.87 24.11 8.73
N ILE A 131 2.35 23.77 9.93
CA ILE A 131 1.72 24.24 11.17
C ILE A 131 1.79 25.77 11.24
N LEU A 132 2.98 26.34 11.00
CA LEU A 132 3.20 27.79 11.05
C LEU A 132 2.38 28.55 10.00
N GLU A 133 2.12 27.95 8.83
CA GLU A 133 1.26 28.54 7.79
C GLU A 133 -0.20 28.74 8.28
N VAL A 134 -0.71 27.84 9.11
CA VAL A 134 -2.10 27.87 9.58
C VAL A 134 -2.27 28.32 11.04
N ILE A 135 -1.17 28.52 11.78
CA ILE A 135 -1.17 28.69 13.25
C ILE A 135 -2.03 29.85 13.76
N GLY A 136 -2.17 30.92 12.98
CA GLY A 136 -3.02 32.06 13.32
C GLY A 136 -4.52 31.74 13.41
N ARG A 137 -4.94 30.56 12.92
CA ARG A 137 -6.32 30.05 12.97
C ARG A 137 -6.48 28.86 13.91
N LEU A 138 -5.40 28.34 14.49
CA LEU A 138 -5.43 27.19 15.39
C LEU A 138 -5.70 27.62 16.83
N PRO A 139 -6.55 26.90 17.58
CA PRO A 139 -6.70 27.11 19.02
C PRO A 139 -5.49 26.57 19.79
N ASP A 140 -5.43 26.87 21.08
CA ASP A 140 -4.44 26.31 21.98
C ASP A 140 -4.59 24.78 22.06
N MET A 141 -3.50 24.05 21.88
CA MET A 141 -3.47 22.58 21.91
C MET A 141 -2.06 22.06 22.14
N GLU A 142 -1.92 20.77 22.42
CA GLU A 142 -0.65 20.07 22.41
C GLU A 142 -0.78 18.70 21.76
N MET A 143 0.29 18.23 21.15
CA MET A 143 0.30 16.96 20.42
C MET A 143 1.70 16.35 20.39
N VAL A 144 1.75 15.03 20.18
CA VAL A 144 2.99 14.29 19.93
C VAL A 144 3.00 13.84 18.47
N ILE A 145 3.95 14.36 17.70
CA ILE A 145 4.12 14.08 16.27
C ILE A 145 5.32 13.16 16.07
N ASN A 146 5.04 11.91 15.72
CA ASN A 146 6.05 10.95 15.31
C ASN A 146 6.54 11.25 13.89
N VAL A 147 7.84 11.57 13.79
CA VAL A 147 8.54 11.79 12.51
C VAL A 147 9.37 10.58 12.04
N ARG A 148 9.20 9.42 12.68
CA ARG A 148 9.82 8.14 12.25
C ARG A 148 9.00 7.50 11.13
N ASP A 149 9.57 6.47 10.51
CA ASP A 149 8.94 5.77 9.39
C ASP A 149 7.75 4.88 9.80
N TYR A 150 7.72 4.40 11.05
CA TYR A 150 6.76 3.39 11.51
C TYR A 150 5.75 3.97 12.54
N PRO A 151 4.46 3.57 12.50
CA PRO A 151 3.46 3.96 13.50
C PRO A 151 3.78 3.41 14.90
N GLN A 152 3.17 3.98 15.93
CA GLN A 152 3.56 3.77 17.34
C GLN A 152 2.46 3.17 18.23
N VAL A 153 1.19 3.27 17.82
CA VAL A 153 0.04 2.94 18.67
C VAL A 153 -0.74 1.80 18.03
N PRO A 154 -0.32 0.54 18.22
CA PRO A 154 -1.07 -0.60 17.69
C PRO A 154 -2.43 -0.74 18.39
N LYS A 155 -3.43 -1.27 17.69
CA LYS A 155 -4.82 -1.38 18.17
C LYS A 155 -5.02 -2.25 19.42
N TRP A 156 -4.07 -3.13 19.75
CA TRP A 156 -4.13 -3.92 20.98
C TRP A 156 -3.73 -3.12 22.23
N MET A 157 -3.22 -1.90 22.08
CA MET A 157 -2.82 -1.04 23.19
C MET A 157 -4.03 -0.31 23.77
N GLU A 158 -4.36 -0.61 25.03
CA GLU A 158 -5.48 -0.02 25.76
C GLU A 158 -5.01 0.75 27.01
N PRO A 159 -5.50 1.98 27.28
CA PRO A 159 -6.35 2.77 26.39
C PRO A 159 -5.59 3.30 25.17
N ALA A 160 -6.30 3.60 24.09
CA ALA A 160 -5.73 4.30 22.94
C ALA A 160 -5.12 5.64 23.36
N ILE A 161 -3.94 5.97 22.81
CA ILE A 161 -3.21 7.21 23.08
C ILE A 161 -2.95 8.01 21.78
N PRO A 162 -3.04 9.35 21.81
CA PRO A 162 -2.95 10.16 20.60
C PRO A 162 -1.49 10.39 20.19
N VAL A 163 -1.06 9.73 19.12
CA VAL A 163 0.22 9.98 18.44
C VAL A 163 -0.06 10.22 16.97
N PHE A 164 0.51 11.28 16.41
CA PHE A 164 0.41 11.57 14.99
C PHE A 164 1.54 10.88 14.22
N SER A 165 1.23 10.07 13.20
CA SER A 165 2.22 9.39 12.34
C SER A 165 1.83 9.55 10.88
N PHE A 166 2.78 9.81 9.96
CA PHE A 166 2.44 10.09 8.56
C PHE A 166 1.81 8.89 7.83
N SER A 167 2.01 7.67 8.35
CA SER A 167 1.47 6.46 7.76
C SER A 167 1.17 5.37 8.80
N LYS A 168 0.17 4.54 8.51
CA LYS A 168 -0.29 3.41 9.34
C LYS A 168 -1.08 2.37 8.54
N THR A 169 -1.39 1.23 9.15
CA THR A 169 -2.42 0.30 8.65
C THR A 169 -3.71 0.43 9.48
N SER A 170 -4.74 -0.36 9.12
CA SER A 170 -5.94 -0.49 9.97
C SER A 170 -5.65 -1.07 11.35
N GLU A 171 -4.44 -1.57 11.62
CA GLU A 171 -4.06 -2.20 12.90
C GLU A 171 -3.45 -1.20 13.90
N TYR A 172 -3.50 0.11 13.59
CA TYR A 172 -2.97 1.18 14.44
C TYR A 172 -3.98 2.31 14.67
N HIS A 173 -3.86 2.93 15.84
CA HIS A 173 -4.64 4.08 16.29
C HIS A 173 -3.93 5.43 16.08
N ASP A 174 -2.73 5.45 15.50
CA ASP A 174 -2.04 6.69 15.15
C ASP A 174 -2.95 7.61 14.31
N ILE A 175 -2.83 8.93 14.47
CA ILE A 175 -3.58 9.91 13.68
C ILE A 175 -2.73 10.30 12.47
N MET A 176 -3.22 10.11 11.26
CA MET A 176 -2.46 10.46 10.07
C MET A 176 -2.34 11.97 9.87
N TYR A 177 -1.19 12.40 9.37
CA TYR A 177 -0.94 13.77 8.97
C TYR A 177 -0.18 13.82 7.63
N PRO A 178 -0.29 14.92 6.86
CA PRO A 178 0.48 15.10 5.63
C PRO A 178 1.98 15.06 5.93
N ALA A 179 2.69 14.11 5.32
CA ALA A 179 4.11 13.90 5.60
C ALA A 179 4.96 15.15 5.36
N TRP A 180 6.01 15.32 6.16
CA TRP A 180 7.02 16.38 6.03
C TRP A 180 7.52 16.58 4.60
N THR A 181 7.65 15.49 3.82
CA THR A 181 8.20 15.47 2.47
C THR A 181 7.37 16.26 1.44
N PHE A 182 6.14 16.68 1.76
CA PHE A 182 5.45 17.66 0.91
C PHE A 182 6.23 18.98 0.82
N TRP A 183 6.98 19.33 1.86
CA TRP A 183 7.89 20.47 1.88
C TRP A 183 9.36 20.05 1.86
N GLU A 184 9.82 19.26 2.83
CA GLU A 184 11.23 18.85 2.94
C GLU A 184 11.42 17.61 3.85
N GLY A 185 12.67 17.12 3.99
CA GLY A 185 13.00 16.03 4.92
C GLY A 185 12.66 14.62 4.42
N GLY A 186 12.25 14.47 3.16
CA GLY A 186 12.13 13.17 2.50
C GLY A 186 13.49 12.51 2.23
N PRO A 187 13.50 11.31 1.62
CA PRO A 187 14.74 10.57 1.38
C PRO A 187 15.79 11.35 0.57
N ALA A 188 16.99 11.50 1.12
CA ALA A 188 18.14 12.12 0.43
C ALA A 188 18.85 11.09 -0.45
N VAL A 189 18.29 10.87 -1.64
CA VAL A 189 18.78 9.90 -2.62
C VAL A 189 19.84 10.56 -3.52
N TRP A 190 21.11 10.28 -3.28
CA TRP A 190 22.20 10.82 -4.10
C TRP A 190 22.25 10.15 -5.50
N PRO A 191 22.53 10.92 -6.58
CA PRO A 191 22.69 12.37 -6.64
C PRO A 191 21.38 13.13 -6.96
N ILE A 192 20.24 12.44 -7.04
CA ILE A 192 19.01 13.00 -7.61
C ILE A 192 18.26 13.96 -6.67
N TYR A 193 18.34 13.75 -5.35
CA TYR A 193 17.74 14.57 -4.29
C TYR A 193 18.77 14.82 -3.19
N PRO A 194 19.80 15.66 -3.43
CA PRO A 194 20.92 15.84 -2.51
C PRO A 194 20.50 16.43 -1.16
N THR A 195 19.43 17.24 -1.14
CA THR A 195 18.86 17.87 0.06
C THR A 195 17.60 17.18 0.57
N GLY A 196 17.36 15.93 0.16
CA GLY A 196 16.12 15.22 0.46
C GLY A 196 15.02 15.48 -0.56
N LEU A 197 14.15 14.49 -0.77
CA LEU A 197 12.90 14.68 -1.51
C LEU A 197 12.01 15.69 -0.77
N GLY A 198 11.41 16.60 -1.51
CA GLY A 198 10.66 17.74 -0.97
C GLY A 198 9.95 18.52 -2.07
N ARG A 199 9.39 19.67 -1.70
CA ARG A 199 8.82 20.67 -2.61
C ARG A 199 7.85 20.08 -3.62
N TRP A 200 6.79 19.46 -3.08
CA TRP A 200 5.74 18.84 -3.89
C TRP A 200 5.11 19.82 -4.87
N ASP A 201 5.02 21.10 -4.49
CA ASP A 201 4.61 22.20 -5.36
C ASP A 201 5.41 22.24 -6.67
N LEU A 202 6.74 22.31 -6.59
CA LEU A 202 7.62 22.35 -7.76
C LEU A 202 7.67 21.00 -8.48
N PHE A 203 7.64 19.92 -7.71
CA PHE A 203 7.74 18.57 -8.24
C PHE A 203 6.54 18.21 -9.12
N ARG A 204 5.33 18.66 -8.74
CA ARG A 204 4.12 18.48 -9.57
C ARG A 204 4.28 19.11 -10.95
N GLU A 205 4.82 20.32 -11.02
CA GLU A 205 5.06 21.00 -12.31
C GLU A 205 6.07 20.26 -13.18
N GLU A 206 7.13 19.72 -12.58
CA GLU A 206 8.10 18.86 -13.28
C GLU A 206 7.45 17.59 -13.83
N LEU A 207 6.61 16.92 -13.03
CA LEU A 207 5.88 15.73 -13.46
C LEU A 207 4.92 16.01 -14.61
N VAL A 208 4.14 17.10 -14.52
CA VAL A 208 3.21 17.52 -15.59
C VAL A 208 3.99 17.78 -16.88
N ARG A 209 5.08 18.55 -16.82
CA ARG A 209 5.92 18.81 -17.99
C ARG A 209 6.49 17.53 -18.61
N SER A 210 6.95 16.59 -17.79
CA SER A 210 7.44 15.29 -18.27
C SER A 210 6.33 14.47 -18.92
N ALA A 211 5.13 14.44 -18.33
CA ALA A 211 4.02 13.67 -18.87
C ALA A 211 3.54 14.18 -20.23
N VAL A 212 3.54 15.50 -20.44
CA VAL A 212 3.25 16.12 -21.75
C VAL A 212 4.24 15.65 -22.83
N GLN A 213 5.51 15.46 -22.47
CA GLN A 213 6.53 14.93 -23.40
C GLN A 213 6.30 13.45 -23.75
N TRP A 214 5.62 12.70 -22.88
CA TRP A 214 5.36 11.27 -23.02
C TRP A 214 3.86 10.96 -23.10
N PRO A 215 3.16 11.35 -24.19
CA PRO A 215 1.75 11.02 -24.38
C PRO A 215 1.54 9.50 -24.43
N TRP A 216 0.37 9.02 -24.01
CA TRP A 216 0.09 7.59 -23.78
C TRP A 216 0.55 6.66 -24.91
N LYS A 217 0.27 7.02 -26.17
CA LYS A 217 0.64 6.23 -27.35
C LYS A 217 2.16 6.06 -27.53
N LYS A 218 2.98 6.99 -27.02
CA LYS A 218 4.45 6.97 -27.11
C LYS A 218 5.13 6.24 -25.95
N LYS A 219 4.41 5.96 -24.86
CA LYS A 219 4.98 5.32 -23.67
C LYS A 219 5.35 3.85 -23.95
N ASN A 220 6.45 3.39 -23.37
CA ASN A 220 6.91 2.01 -23.40
C ASN A 220 5.94 1.09 -22.63
N SER A 221 5.59 -0.06 -23.21
CA SER A 221 4.71 -1.04 -22.59
C SER A 221 5.37 -1.92 -21.51
N THR A 222 6.70 -1.98 -21.46
CA THR A 222 7.45 -2.68 -20.41
C THR A 222 7.18 -1.99 -19.06
N ALA A 223 6.74 -2.77 -18.07
CA ALA A 223 6.48 -2.26 -16.74
C ALA A 223 7.79 -1.81 -16.06
N TYR A 224 7.74 -0.77 -15.23
CA TYR A 224 8.94 -0.11 -14.75
C TYR A 224 8.96 0.08 -13.23
N PHE A 225 10.13 -0.14 -12.62
CA PHE A 225 10.39 0.16 -11.21
C PHE A 225 11.86 0.46 -10.94
N ARG A 226 12.13 1.49 -10.13
CA ARG A 226 13.44 1.75 -9.51
C ARG A 226 13.24 2.15 -8.06
N GLY A 227 13.97 1.52 -7.16
CA GLY A 227 13.96 1.86 -5.74
C GLY A 227 14.78 0.87 -4.92
N SER A 228 15.09 1.18 -3.67
CA SER A 228 15.86 0.26 -2.82
C SER A 228 14.99 -0.88 -2.25
N ARG A 229 15.62 -1.93 -1.72
CA ARG A 229 14.94 -3.02 -1.01
C ARG A 229 14.58 -2.63 0.42
N THR A 230 13.57 -1.77 0.60
CA THR A 230 13.02 -1.45 1.94
C THR A 230 12.08 -2.53 2.46
N SER A 231 11.49 -3.31 1.54
CA SER A 231 10.58 -4.41 1.84
C SER A 231 10.91 -5.64 1.01
N PRO A 232 10.85 -6.86 1.56
CA PRO A 232 10.95 -8.09 0.78
C PRO A 232 9.76 -8.29 -0.17
N GLU A 233 8.62 -7.60 0.04
CA GLU A 233 7.46 -7.67 -0.86
C GLU A 233 7.81 -7.26 -2.30
N ARG A 234 8.88 -6.48 -2.49
CA ARG A 234 9.38 -6.03 -3.79
C ARG A 234 10.10 -7.13 -4.57
N ASP A 235 10.59 -8.19 -3.89
CA ASP A 235 11.45 -9.21 -4.50
C ASP A 235 10.82 -9.94 -5.70
N PRO A 236 9.54 -10.37 -5.69
CA PRO A 236 8.94 -11.07 -6.83
C PRO A 236 8.98 -10.26 -8.13
N LEU A 237 8.82 -8.94 -8.06
CA LEU A 237 8.87 -8.06 -9.24
C LEU A 237 10.29 -7.97 -9.80
N ILE A 238 11.30 -7.86 -8.93
CA ILE A 238 12.72 -7.86 -9.34
C ILE A 238 13.12 -9.20 -9.94
N LEU A 239 12.65 -10.32 -9.37
CA LEU A 239 12.89 -11.65 -9.91
C LEU A 239 12.18 -11.85 -11.26
N LEU A 240 10.97 -11.31 -11.43
CA LEU A 240 10.25 -11.34 -12.70
C LEU A 240 10.96 -10.54 -13.78
N SER A 241 11.44 -9.33 -13.45
CA SER A 241 12.26 -8.49 -14.35
C SER A 241 13.49 -9.24 -14.84
N ARG A 242 14.21 -9.92 -13.95
CA ARG A 242 15.37 -10.75 -14.30
C ARG A 242 15.02 -11.93 -15.22
N LYS A 243 13.83 -12.52 -15.03
CA LYS A 243 13.35 -13.66 -15.83
C LYS A 243 12.82 -13.21 -17.20
N ASN A 244 12.18 -12.06 -17.27
CA ASN A 244 11.56 -11.53 -18.48
C ASN A 244 11.71 -10.00 -18.58
N PRO A 245 12.88 -9.50 -19.00
CA PRO A 245 13.18 -8.06 -19.02
C PRO A 245 12.37 -7.28 -20.05
N LYS A 246 11.78 -7.94 -21.06
CA LYS A 246 10.88 -7.30 -22.01
C LYS A 246 9.51 -7.00 -21.40
N LEU A 247 9.10 -7.77 -20.40
CA LEU A 247 7.82 -7.60 -19.70
C LEU A 247 7.94 -6.58 -18.56
N VAL A 248 8.99 -6.68 -17.76
CA VAL A 248 9.24 -5.81 -16.61
C VAL A 248 10.71 -5.39 -16.59
N ASP A 249 10.94 -4.10 -16.47
CA ASP A 249 12.22 -3.47 -16.15
C ASP A 249 12.16 -2.94 -14.71
N ALA A 250 12.50 -3.82 -13.78
CA ALA A 250 12.52 -3.52 -12.35
C ALA A 250 13.88 -3.86 -11.75
N GLU A 251 14.50 -2.85 -11.13
CA GLU A 251 15.83 -2.98 -10.54
C GLU A 251 15.93 -2.25 -9.20
N TYR A 252 16.73 -2.84 -8.32
CA TYR A 252 16.98 -2.30 -7.00
C TYR A 252 18.12 -1.27 -7.03
N THR A 253 17.91 -0.15 -6.36
CA THR A 253 18.91 0.90 -6.16
C THR A 253 19.46 0.89 -4.73
N LYS A 254 20.50 1.71 -4.46
CA LYS A 254 21.07 1.83 -3.11
C LYS A 254 20.28 2.84 -2.26
N ASN A 255 20.06 2.48 -1.00
CA ASN A 255 19.72 3.43 0.06
C ASN A 255 20.91 3.66 0.99
N GLN A 256 20.75 4.57 1.95
CA GLN A 256 21.79 4.92 2.92
C GLN A 256 22.10 3.78 3.93
N ALA A 257 21.22 2.79 4.05
CA ALA A 257 21.37 1.63 4.93
C ALA A 257 22.00 0.40 4.23
N TRP A 258 22.47 0.55 2.99
CA TRP A 258 23.08 -0.53 2.20
C TRP A 258 24.36 -1.04 2.86
N LYS A 259 24.42 -2.34 3.16
CA LYS A 259 25.59 -2.98 3.81
C LYS A 259 26.23 -4.05 2.92
N SER A 260 25.45 -4.69 2.03
CA SER A 260 25.98 -5.78 1.21
C SER A 260 25.17 -6.04 -0.07
N MET A 261 25.72 -6.87 -0.96
CA MET A 261 25.03 -7.36 -2.16
C MET A 261 23.75 -8.15 -1.85
N LYS A 262 23.55 -8.66 -0.62
CA LYS A 262 22.30 -9.30 -0.21
C LYS A 262 21.13 -8.30 -0.23
N ASP A 263 21.41 -7.03 0.05
CA ASP A 263 20.42 -5.94 0.03
C ASP A 263 19.94 -5.61 -1.39
N ASN A 264 20.62 -6.16 -2.40
CA ASN A 264 20.25 -6.06 -3.81
C ASN A 264 20.05 -7.44 -4.48
N HIS A 265 19.72 -8.46 -3.68
CA HIS A 265 19.47 -9.80 -4.18
C HIS A 265 20.61 -10.32 -5.09
N ARG A 266 21.86 -10.07 -4.68
CA ARG A 266 23.13 -10.55 -5.26
C ARG A 266 23.49 -10.00 -6.65
N LYS A 267 23.02 -8.80 -7.02
CA LYS A 267 23.44 -8.07 -8.25
C LYS A 267 24.03 -6.68 -7.92
N PRO A 268 24.79 -6.05 -8.84
CA PRO A 268 25.21 -4.65 -8.71
C PRO A 268 23.98 -3.73 -8.63
N ALA A 269 24.06 -2.67 -7.84
CA ALA A 269 22.95 -1.73 -7.67
C ALA A 269 22.82 -0.80 -8.85
N GLU A 270 21.58 -0.58 -9.28
CA GLU A 270 21.30 0.30 -10.40
C GLU A 270 21.39 1.78 -9.99
N LYS A 271 21.61 2.66 -10.98
CA LYS A 271 21.59 4.11 -10.77
C LYS A 271 20.21 4.58 -10.32
N ASN A 272 20.21 5.51 -9.38
CA ASN A 272 19.00 6.24 -9.01
C ASN A 272 18.56 7.13 -10.17
N LEU A 273 17.26 7.10 -10.49
CA LEU A 273 16.64 7.91 -11.53
C LEU A 273 15.60 8.84 -10.93
N LYS A 274 15.55 10.08 -11.42
CA LYS A 274 14.50 11.04 -11.02
C LYS A 274 13.12 10.54 -11.40
N HIS A 275 12.11 10.86 -10.59
CA HIS A 275 10.74 10.43 -10.84
C HIS A 275 10.18 10.95 -12.18
N ALA A 276 10.52 12.17 -12.59
CA ALA A 276 10.14 12.71 -13.90
C ALA A 276 10.61 11.82 -15.06
N ASN A 277 11.72 11.09 -14.90
CA ASN A 277 12.19 10.16 -15.92
C ASN A 277 11.37 8.87 -15.99
N HIS A 278 10.42 8.61 -15.09
CA HIS A 278 9.58 7.41 -15.12
C HIS A 278 8.39 7.55 -16.07
N SER A 279 8.05 8.78 -16.50
CA SER A 279 6.90 9.05 -17.37
C SER A 279 6.97 8.39 -18.75
N HIS A 280 8.12 7.85 -19.14
CA HIS A 280 8.29 7.09 -20.39
C HIS A 280 7.61 5.71 -20.38
N SER A 281 7.27 5.12 -19.22
CA SER A 281 6.61 3.81 -19.13
C SER A 281 5.09 3.94 -18.92
N LYS A 282 4.32 3.02 -19.52
CA LYS A 282 2.86 2.91 -19.32
C LYS A 282 2.49 2.36 -17.95
N ASN A 283 3.30 1.44 -17.44
CA ASN A 283 2.99 0.65 -16.26
C ASN A 283 4.07 0.88 -15.20
N ILE A 284 3.82 1.78 -14.25
CA ILE A 284 4.76 2.08 -13.16
C ILE A 284 4.31 1.30 -11.93
N ALA A 285 5.17 0.42 -11.41
CA ALA A 285 4.87 -0.32 -10.19
C ALA A 285 5.17 0.54 -8.95
N THR A 286 4.27 0.50 -7.97
CA THR A 286 4.42 1.15 -6.67
C THR A 286 4.13 0.16 -5.54
N TRP A 287 4.71 0.42 -4.37
CA TRP A 287 4.47 -0.34 -3.15
C TRP A 287 4.03 0.63 -2.07
N VAL A 288 2.79 0.48 -1.61
CA VAL A 288 2.25 1.22 -0.47
C VAL A 288 2.34 0.30 0.74
N GLU A 289 3.48 0.36 1.43
CA GLU A 289 3.79 -0.53 2.57
C GLU A 289 2.94 -0.18 3.79
N PHE A 290 2.44 1.06 3.85
CA PHE A 290 1.56 1.56 4.89
C PHE A 290 0.63 2.62 4.26
N GLN A 291 -0.66 2.32 4.14
CA GLN A 291 -1.77 3.25 4.34
C GLN A 291 -3.09 2.47 4.46
N SER A 292 -4.01 3.02 5.24
CA SER A 292 -5.39 2.57 5.44
C SER A 292 -6.16 2.46 4.12
N ARG A 293 -7.40 1.97 4.17
CA ARG A 293 -8.30 1.70 3.01
C ARG A 293 -8.61 2.93 2.12
N VAL A 294 -7.90 4.04 2.26
CA VAL A 294 -7.81 5.08 1.23
C VAL A 294 -6.58 4.78 0.39
N PRO A 295 -6.73 4.21 -0.81
CA PRO A 295 -5.64 4.18 -1.75
C PRO A 295 -5.25 5.62 -2.07
N VAL A 296 -4.15 6.11 -1.50
CA VAL A 296 -3.31 7.07 -2.24
C VAL A 296 -2.58 6.25 -3.31
N SER A 297 -3.38 5.70 -4.22
CA SER A 297 -2.89 5.21 -5.48
C SER A 297 -2.38 6.44 -6.21
N TYR A 298 -1.07 6.68 -6.15
CA TYR A 298 -0.40 7.23 -7.32
C TYR A 298 -0.44 6.17 -8.42
N VAL A 299 -1.64 5.87 -8.95
CA VAL A 299 -1.72 5.69 -10.38
C VAL A 299 -1.51 7.09 -10.90
N MET A 300 -0.29 7.40 -11.34
CA MET A 300 -0.06 8.57 -12.18
C MET A 300 -0.78 8.33 -13.50
N ASN A 301 -2.12 8.41 -13.48
CA ASN A 301 -2.90 8.58 -14.68
C ASN A 301 -2.86 10.07 -14.97
N VAL A 302 -1.80 10.50 -15.67
CA VAL A 302 -1.51 11.92 -15.91
C VAL A 302 -2.50 12.58 -16.88
N GLU A 303 -3.55 11.88 -17.29
CA GLU A 303 -4.66 12.42 -18.08
C GLU A 303 -5.68 13.19 -17.25
N SER A 304 -5.69 13.10 -15.91
CA SER A 304 -6.65 13.84 -15.07
C SER A 304 -6.15 15.23 -14.62
N VAL A 305 -5.08 15.75 -15.22
CA VAL A 305 -4.49 17.07 -14.91
C VAL A 305 -4.54 17.99 -16.15
N ALA A 306 -5.44 17.71 -17.09
CA ALA A 306 -5.76 18.58 -18.23
C ALA A 306 -7.21 19.04 -18.14
#